data_AF-A0AAU7LGW9-F1
#
_entry.id   AF-A0AAU7LGW9-F1
#
_cell.length_a   1.000
_cell.length_b   1.000
_cell.length_c   1.000
_cell.angle_alpha   90.00
_cell.angle_beta   90.00
_cell.angle_gamma   90.00
#
_symmetry.space_group_name_H-M   'P 1'
#
loop_
_entity.id
_entity.type
_entity.pdbx_description
1 polymer ?
#
loop_
_entity_poly.entity_id
_entity_poly.type
_entity_poly.pdbx_seq_one_letter_code
_entity_poly.pdbx_strand_id
1 'polypeptide(L)'
;MHSATTAISRTLTRSDSGRPVRAVRAPAAGKGAALSRVAAMMCGNAKFQKWVESRIGAAPPGVSPNQHAARFVRNACGIDSRAQLDHNATAATLFHEKVRKPFLKWSGLYA
;
A
#
# COMPACT_ATOMS: atom_id res chain seq x y z
N MET A 1 0.91 17.77 -62.68
CA MET A 1 -0.47 18.21 -62.38
C MET A 1 -1.03 17.23 -61.36
N HIS A 2 -1.00 17.63 -60.09
CA HIS A 2 -1.87 17.27 -58.94
C HIS A 2 -2.31 15.79 -58.79
N SER A 3 -1.82 15.02 -57.82
CA SER A 3 -2.07 15.03 -56.36
C SER A 3 -2.95 13.84 -55.95
N ALA A 4 -2.43 13.04 -55.01
CA ALA A 4 -3.15 12.04 -54.23
C ALA A 4 -4.08 12.69 -53.20
N THR A 5 -5.16 12.00 -52.77
CA THR A 5 -6.12 12.28 -51.63
C THR A 5 -7.52 11.77 -52.07
N THR A 6 -8.36 11.01 -51.37
CA THR A 6 -8.45 10.54 -49.97
C THR A 6 -9.44 9.38 -49.87
N ALA A 7 -9.15 8.44 -48.98
CA ALA A 7 -9.99 7.30 -48.65
C ALA A 7 -11.22 7.72 -47.82
N ILE A 8 -12.32 7.01 -48.09
CA ILE A 8 -13.67 7.26 -47.58
C ILE A 8 -13.74 6.90 -46.10
N SER A 9 -14.03 7.88 -45.25
CA SER A 9 -14.22 7.72 -43.81
C SER A 9 -15.42 6.82 -43.49
N ARG A 10 -15.14 5.64 -42.92
CA ARG A 10 -16.14 4.79 -42.25
C ARG A 10 -16.53 5.42 -40.90
N THR A 11 -17.73 5.96 -40.78
CA THR A 11 -18.36 6.25 -39.48
C THR A 11 -19.09 4.99 -39.01
N LEU A 12 -18.43 4.21 -38.16
CA LEU A 12 -19.05 3.16 -37.36
C LEU A 12 -19.26 3.66 -35.92
N THR A 13 -20.43 3.28 -35.42
CA THR A 13 -21.13 3.75 -34.23
C THR A 13 -20.46 3.40 -32.88
N ARG A 14 -20.92 4.13 -31.86
CA ARG A 14 -21.18 3.72 -30.46
C ARG A 14 -20.08 3.99 -29.43
N SER A 15 -20.47 4.84 -28.47
CA SER A 15 -19.81 5.11 -27.19
C SER A 15 -19.34 3.84 -26.48
N ASP A 16 -18.05 3.79 -26.19
CA ASP A 16 -17.55 3.07 -25.02
C ASP A 16 -16.85 4.11 -24.14
N SER A 17 -17.35 4.26 -22.92
CA SER A 17 -16.80 5.17 -21.93
C SER A 17 -15.40 4.70 -21.56
N GLY A 18 -14.40 5.20 -22.26
CA GLY A 18 -12.99 5.05 -21.94
C GLY A 18 -12.64 5.76 -20.62
N ARG A 19 -13.15 5.25 -19.50
CA ARG A 19 -12.47 5.40 -18.22
C ARG A 19 -11.24 4.51 -18.32
N PRO A 20 -10.02 5.05 -18.32
CA PRO A 20 -8.87 4.19 -18.10
C PRO A 20 -9.04 3.65 -16.69
N VAL A 21 -9.46 2.38 -16.58
CA VAL A 21 -9.27 1.61 -15.37
C VAL A 21 -7.77 1.68 -15.11
N ARG A 22 -7.41 2.46 -14.08
CA ARG A 22 -6.04 2.72 -13.67
C ARG A 22 -5.34 1.37 -13.66
N ALA A 23 -4.49 1.12 -14.64
CA ALA A 23 -3.77 -0.13 -14.77
C ALA A 23 -3.14 -0.40 -13.42
N VAL A 24 -3.65 -1.41 -12.72
CA VAL A 24 -2.97 -1.96 -11.56
C VAL A 24 -1.74 -2.61 -12.16
N ARG A 25 -0.68 -1.81 -12.37
CA ARG A 25 0.67 -2.31 -12.42
C ARG A 25 0.84 -3.05 -11.12
N ALA A 26 0.60 -4.36 -11.15
CA ALA A 26 1.14 -5.25 -10.15
C ALA A 26 2.63 -4.90 -10.07
N PRO A 27 3.16 -4.47 -8.92
CA PRO A 27 4.59 -4.26 -8.81
C PRO A 27 5.23 -5.59 -9.17
N ALA A 28 6.20 -5.53 -10.09
CA ALA A 28 6.92 -6.70 -10.57
C ALA A 28 7.29 -7.58 -9.37
N ALA A 29 7.11 -8.90 -9.52
CA ALA A 29 7.42 -9.92 -8.52
C ALA A 29 8.94 -10.05 -8.29
N GLY A 30 9.64 -8.95 -8.06
CA GLY A 30 11.05 -8.88 -7.72
C GLY A 30 11.20 -8.20 -6.38
N LYS A 31 11.20 -8.98 -5.28
CA LYS A 31 11.50 -8.65 -3.86
C LYS A 31 10.79 -7.42 -3.24
N GLY A 32 10.69 -6.29 -3.91
CA GLY A 32 10.05 -5.05 -3.51
C GLY A 32 8.52 -5.00 -3.68
N ALA A 33 7.81 -6.08 -3.42
CA ALA A 33 6.37 -6.01 -3.08
C ALA A 33 6.05 -6.79 -1.81
N ALA A 34 7.05 -7.51 -1.28
CA ALA A 34 6.86 -8.44 -0.19
C ALA A 34 6.60 -7.69 1.11
N LEU A 35 7.33 -6.60 1.38
CA LEU A 35 7.28 -5.93 2.67
C LEU A 35 6.05 -5.02 2.79
N SER A 36 5.68 -4.32 1.71
CA SER A 36 4.42 -3.55 1.68
C SER A 36 3.21 -4.45 1.88
N ARG A 37 3.18 -5.63 1.23
CA ARG A 37 2.07 -6.60 1.38
C ARG A 37 2.01 -7.17 2.80
N VAL A 38 3.16 -7.57 3.36
CA VAL A 38 3.25 -8.02 4.76
C VAL A 38 2.76 -6.94 5.71
N ALA A 39 3.19 -5.69 5.53
CA ALA A 39 2.74 -4.57 6.35
C ALA A 39 1.23 -4.35 6.24
N ALA A 40 0.66 -4.44 5.03
CA ALA A 40 -0.78 -4.30 4.83
C ALA A 40 -1.58 -5.41 5.52
N MET A 41 -1.15 -6.67 5.40
CA MET A 41 -1.77 -7.80 6.10
C MET A 41 -1.69 -7.65 7.61
N MET A 42 -0.54 -7.22 8.13
CA MET A 42 -0.35 -6.99 9.56
C MET A 42 -1.24 -5.86 10.09
N CYS A 43 -1.41 -4.77 9.34
CA CYS A 43 -2.35 -3.69 9.71
C CYS A 43 -3.82 -4.15 9.76
N GLY A 44 -4.17 -5.18 8.99
CA GLY A 44 -5.50 -5.81 9.03
C GLY A 44 -5.72 -6.74 10.21
N ASN A 45 -4.66 -7.14 10.93
CA ASN A 45 -4.76 -8.07 12.05
C ASN A 45 -5.27 -7.36 13.32
N ALA A 46 -6.34 -7.86 13.92
CA ALA A 46 -6.92 -7.31 15.15
C ALA A 46 -5.94 -7.26 16.33
N LYS A 47 -5.06 -8.27 16.49
CA LYS A 47 -4.04 -8.29 17.55
C LYS A 47 -3.01 -7.18 17.35
N PHE A 48 -2.64 -6.91 16.10
CA PHE A 48 -1.75 -5.79 15.78
C PHE A 48 -2.42 -4.45 16.01
N GLN A 49 -3.70 -4.30 15.63
CA GLN A 49 -4.47 -3.09 15.91
C GLN A 49 -4.56 -2.81 17.42
N LYS A 50 -4.82 -3.83 18.24
CA LYS A 50 -4.81 -3.70 19.71
C LYS A 50 -3.46 -3.29 20.27
N TRP A 51 -2.39 -3.84 19.71
CA TRP A 51 -1.05 -3.40 20.09
C TRP A 51 -0.81 -1.93 19.74
N VAL A 52 -1.21 -1.48 18.55
CA VAL A 52 -1.12 -0.06 18.16
C VAL A 52 -1.94 0.81 19.12
N GLU A 53 -3.17 0.39 19.47
CA GLU A 53 -4.00 1.10 20.44
C GLU A 53 -3.31 1.24 21.81
N SER A 54 -2.60 0.20 22.26
CA SER A 54 -1.82 0.26 23.51
C SER A 54 -0.63 1.23 23.47
N ARG A 55 -0.15 1.58 22.26
CA ARG A 55 1.03 2.44 22.05
C ARG A 55 0.67 3.90 21.84
N ILE A 56 -0.33 4.16 21.01
CA ILE A 56 -0.66 5.52 20.53
C ILE A 56 -2.12 5.90 20.80
N GLY A 57 -2.85 5.09 21.57
CA GLY A 57 -4.25 5.30 21.89
C GLY A 57 -5.21 4.76 20.83
N ALA A 58 -6.50 4.83 21.12
CA ALA A 58 -7.56 4.37 20.22
C ALA A 58 -7.58 5.15 18.90
N ALA A 59 -8.09 4.50 17.84
CA ALA A 59 -8.33 5.18 16.59
C ALA A 59 -9.30 6.37 16.78
N PRO A 60 -8.99 7.56 16.23
CA PRO A 60 -9.91 8.69 16.28
C PRO A 60 -11.27 8.37 15.63
N PRO A 61 -12.35 9.07 16.01
CA PRO A 61 -13.64 8.94 15.35
C PRO A 61 -13.52 9.09 13.83
N GLY A 62 -14.20 8.21 13.08
CA GLY A 62 -14.14 8.21 11.61
C GLY A 62 -12.90 7.54 10.99
N VAL A 63 -11.91 7.12 11.79
CA VAL A 63 -10.73 6.39 11.30
C VAL A 63 -10.86 4.91 11.61
N SER A 64 -10.76 4.06 10.58
CA SER A 64 -10.80 2.62 10.82
C SER A 64 -9.53 2.12 11.53
N PRO A 65 -9.61 1.04 12.34
CA PRO A 65 -8.44 0.48 13.03
C PRO A 65 -7.29 0.12 12.08
N ASN A 66 -7.60 -0.36 10.87
CA ASN A 66 -6.60 -0.63 9.83
C ASN A 66 -5.90 0.65 9.36
N GLN A 67 -6.64 1.72 9.08
CA GLN A 67 -6.06 3.01 8.69
C GLN A 67 -5.19 3.59 9.81
N HIS A 68 -5.63 3.45 11.05
CA HIS A 68 -4.87 3.87 12.22
C HIS A 68 -3.55 3.09 12.36
N ALA A 69 -3.59 1.76 12.23
CA ALA A 69 -2.41 0.90 12.21
C ALA A 69 -1.47 1.21 11.03
N ALA A 70 -2.01 1.47 9.84
CA ALA A 70 -1.21 1.84 8.68
C ALA A 70 -0.52 3.20 8.86
N ARG A 71 -1.17 4.17 9.52
CA ARG A 71 -0.56 5.45 9.89
C ARG A 71 0.55 5.27 10.90
N PHE A 72 0.35 4.43 11.91
CA PHE A 72 1.41 4.08 12.87
C PHE A 72 2.66 3.52 12.17
N VAL A 73 2.50 2.54 11.27
CA VAL A 73 3.62 1.95 10.52
C VAL A 73 4.36 3.00 9.70
N ARG A 74 3.64 3.85 8.99
CA ARG A 74 4.21 4.95 8.18
C ARG A 74 5.03 5.91 9.02
N ASN A 75 4.46 6.38 10.13
CA ASN A 75 5.13 7.28 11.06
C ASN A 75 6.38 6.64 11.66
N ALA A 76 6.30 5.37 12.08
CA ALA A 76 7.43 4.63 12.66
C ALA A 76 8.59 4.42 11.68
N CYS A 77 8.28 4.35 10.37
CA CYS A 77 9.28 4.11 9.32
C CYS A 77 9.70 5.40 8.59
N GLY A 78 9.09 6.55 8.88
CA GLY A 78 9.37 7.82 8.19
C GLY A 78 8.99 7.81 6.71
N ILE A 79 7.87 7.18 6.35
CA ILE A 79 7.42 7.04 4.96
C ILE A 79 5.95 7.46 4.79
N ASP A 80 5.59 7.98 3.62
CA ASP A 80 4.23 8.41 3.30
C ASP A 80 3.36 7.28 2.75
N SER A 81 4.00 6.25 2.20
CA SER A 81 3.34 5.08 1.62
C SER A 81 4.02 3.79 2.01
N ARG A 82 3.23 2.76 2.37
CA ARG A 82 3.74 1.41 2.67
C ARG A 82 4.51 0.79 1.50
N ALA A 83 4.22 1.20 0.26
CA ALA A 83 4.97 0.78 -0.93
C ALA A 83 6.44 1.21 -0.88
N GLN A 84 6.80 2.23 -0.10
CA GLN A 84 8.20 2.64 0.06
C GLN A 84 9.02 1.63 0.88
N LEU A 85 8.39 0.77 1.69
CA LEU A 85 9.08 -0.28 2.45
C LEU A 85 9.88 -1.23 1.55
N ASP A 86 9.44 -1.37 0.31
CA ASP A 86 9.98 -2.32 -0.64
C ASP A 86 11.23 -1.81 -1.38
N HIS A 87 11.46 -0.50 -1.38
CA HIS A 87 12.54 0.13 -2.13
C HIS A 87 13.42 1.04 -1.26
N ASN A 88 13.04 1.26 0.00
CA ASN A 88 13.80 2.03 0.97
C ASN A 88 14.31 1.08 2.07
N ALA A 89 15.60 0.72 1.98
CA ALA A 89 16.25 -0.17 2.93
C ALA A 89 16.22 0.35 4.37
N THR A 90 16.30 1.68 4.56
CA THR A 90 16.17 2.31 5.87
C THR A 90 14.78 2.12 6.44
N ALA A 91 13.74 2.37 5.64
CA ALA A 91 12.35 2.17 6.05
C ALA A 91 12.05 0.69 6.35
N ALA A 92 12.60 -0.24 5.56
CA ALA A 92 12.51 -1.67 5.81
C ALA A 92 13.13 -2.03 7.17
N THR A 93 14.35 -1.55 7.45
CA THR A 93 15.03 -1.75 8.72
C THR A 93 14.21 -1.20 9.89
N LEU A 94 13.70 0.02 9.77
CA LEU A 94 12.84 0.63 10.79
C LEU A 94 11.55 -0.17 11.00
N PHE A 95 10.95 -0.70 9.94
CA PHE A 95 9.79 -1.57 10.07
C PHE A 95 10.08 -2.83 10.90
N HIS A 96 11.25 -3.45 10.71
CA HIS A 96 11.66 -4.58 11.52
C HIS A 96 11.92 -4.18 12.99
N GLU A 97 12.72 -3.14 13.22
CA GLU A 97 13.17 -2.72 14.55
C GLU A 97 12.09 -2.05 15.40
N LYS A 98 11.30 -1.16 14.79
CA LYS A 98 10.32 -0.32 15.51
C LYS A 98 8.93 -0.92 15.51
N VAL A 99 8.60 -1.80 14.56
CA VAL A 99 7.26 -2.36 14.43
C VAL A 99 7.23 -3.86 14.73
N ARG A 100 7.96 -4.70 13.97
CA ARG A 100 7.84 -6.15 14.09
C ARG A 100 8.40 -6.69 15.40
N LYS A 101 9.64 -6.36 15.78
CA LYS A 101 10.23 -6.86 17.03
C LYS A 101 9.42 -6.43 18.27
N PRO A 102 9.00 -5.16 18.41
CA PRO A 102 8.21 -4.76 19.57
C PRO A 102 6.81 -5.37 19.61
N PHE A 103 6.17 -5.56 18.45
CA PHE A 103 4.91 -6.29 18.37
C PHE A 103 5.07 -7.74 18.80
N LEU A 104 6.10 -8.45 18.31
CA LEU A 104 6.35 -9.84 18.68
C LEU A 104 6.59 -9.98 20.19
N LYS A 105 7.42 -9.10 20.78
CA LYS A 105 7.68 -9.07 22.22
C LYS A 105 6.39 -8.85 23.02
N TRP A 106 5.58 -7.87 22.63
CA TRP A 106 4.29 -7.62 23.30
C TRP A 106 3.30 -8.76 23.12
N SER A 107 3.33 -9.44 21.96
CA SER A 107 2.37 -10.49 21.62
C SER A 107 2.58 -11.81 22.37
N GLY A 108 3.68 -11.94 23.13
CA GLY A 108 4.07 -13.16 23.84
C GLY A 108 4.68 -14.24 22.93
N LEU A 109 5.04 -13.91 21.69
CA LEU A 109 5.66 -14.86 20.73
C LEU A 109 7.16 -15.04 20.93
N TYR A 110 7.80 -14.22 21.77
CA TYR A 110 9.08 -14.54 22.38
C TYR A 110 8.77 -15.11 23.78
N ALA A 111 8.76 -16.43 23.87
CA ALA A 111 8.89 -17.16 25.13
C ALA A 111 10.37 -17.50 25.34
#